data_AF-H2XXG5-F1
#
_entry.id   AF-H2XXG5-F1
#
_cell.length_a   1.000
_cell.length_b   1.000
_cell.length_c   1.000
_cell.angle_alpha   90.00
_cell.angle_beta   90.00
_cell.angle_gamma   90.00
#
_symmetry.space_group_name_H-M   'P 1'
#
loop_
_entity.id
_entity.type
_entity.pdbx_description
1 polymer ?
#
loop_
_entity_poly.entity_id
_entity_poly.type
_entity_poly.pdbx_seq_one_letter_code
_entity_poly.pdbx_strand_id
1 'polypeptide(L)'
;MILKHLRQNIIKYSNVRYVNNSAPIVAIRREDNVVWERRAPLAPSHVRKLVHDGIKVLVQPANKRAFPVQEYVSVGATIQEDLSEASVILGVKQVPVDCLQADKTYIFFSHTIKAQDENMPMLDAILERNIRLIDYEMMAEANGMRVVAFGQYAGSAGMINILHGMGLRLLALGHHTPLMHIGIAHNYRTSGQAIQAVRDAGYEISLGRLPESIG
;
A
#
# COMPACT_ATOMS: atom_id res chain seq x y z
N MET A 1 -3.63 -7.48 -11.92
CA MET A 1 -3.28 -6.68 -13.12
C MET A 1 -1.76 -6.48 -13.25
N ILE A 2 -1.05 -6.16 -12.14
CA ILE A 2 0.43 -6.04 -12.06
C ILE A 2 1.18 -7.24 -12.67
N LEU A 3 0.74 -8.47 -12.41
CA LEU A 3 1.39 -9.71 -12.89
C LEU A 3 1.29 -9.95 -14.41
N LYS A 4 0.32 -9.33 -15.11
CA LYS A 4 0.20 -9.46 -16.58
C LYS A 4 1.17 -8.51 -17.30
N HIS A 5 1.41 -7.33 -16.73
CA HIS A 5 2.37 -6.35 -17.26
C HIS A 5 3.83 -6.74 -17.00
N LEU A 6 4.10 -7.50 -15.94
CA LEU A 6 5.43 -8.08 -15.71
C LEU A 6 5.80 -9.08 -16.81
N ARG A 7 4.86 -9.89 -17.30
CA ARG A 7 5.16 -10.97 -18.27
C ARG A 7 5.40 -10.49 -19.70
N GLN A 8 4.72 -9.43 -20.15
CA GLN A 8 4.83 -8.95 -21.53
C GLN A 8 5.99 -7.98 -21.79
N ASN A 9 6.50 -7.30 -20.75
CA ASN A 9 7.61 -6.36 -20.89
C ASN A 9 8.99 -6.95 -20.58
N ILE A 10 9.07 -8.13 -19.97
CA ILE A 10 10.38 -8.80 -19.72
C ILE A 10 11.05 -9.24 -21.04
N ILE A 11 10.27 -9.53 -22.09
CA ILE A 11 10.79 -10.07 -23.36
C ILE A 11 11.25 -8.95 -24.33
N LYS A 12 10.72 -7.73 -24.22
CA LYS A 12 11.04 -6.62 -25.14
C LYS A 12 12.25 -5.76 -24.75
N TYR A 13 12.77 -5.90 -23.53
CA TYR A 13 13.95 -5.18 -23.05
C TYR A 13 15.14 -6.13 -22.85
N SER A 14 15.47 -6.90 -23.90
CA SER A 14 16.54 -7.91 -23.90
C SER A 14 17.97 -7.37 -23.70
N ASN A 15 18.13 -6.05 -23.50
CA ASN A 15 19.41 -5.41 -23.15
C ASN A 15 19.48 -4.92 -21.70
N VAL A 16 18.50 -5.23 -20.85
CA VAL A 16 18.63 -5.01 -19.41
C VAL A 16 19.60 -6.06 -18.88
N ARG A 17 20.83 -5.63 -18.58
CA ARG A 17 21.75 -6.41 -17.74
C ARG A 17 21.06 -6.66 -16.41
N TYR A 18 20.53 -7.86 -16.21
CA TYR A 18 20.19 -8.32 -14.88
C TYR A 18 21.48 -8.28 -14.06
N VAL A 19 21.46 -7.60 -12.91
CA VAL A 19 22.62 -7.49 -12.01
C VAL A 19 23.07 -8.88 -11.53
N ASN A 20 22.26 -9.92 -11.71
CA ASN A 20 22.64 -11.32 -11.53
C ASN A 20 21.94 -12.25 -12.53
N ASN A 21 22.66 -13.28 -12.99
CA ASN A 21 22.23 -14.30 -13.96
C ASN A 21 21.31 -15.40 -13.37
N SER A 22 20.79 -15.17 -12.16
CA SER A 22 19.98 -16.11 -11.37
C SER A 22 18.50 -15.71 -11.37
N ALA A 23 17.59 -16.65 -11.10
CA ALA A 23 16.18 -16.37 -10.95
C ALA A 23 15.95 -15.22 -9.95
N PRO A 24 15.08 -14.24 -10.25
CA PRO A 24 14.93 -13.06 -9.40
C PRO A 24 14.32 -13.45 -8.05
N ILE A 25 14.94 -12.99 -6.97
CA ILE A 25 14.43 -13.14 -5.61
C ILE A 25 13.76 -11.83 -5.23
N VAL A 26 12.49 -11.92 -4.85
CA VAL A 26 11.63 -10.78 -4.57
C VAL A 26 11.45 -10.64 -3.07
N ALA A 27 11.66 -9.44 -2.53
CA ALA A 27 11.44 -9.15 -1.12
C ALA A 27 10.33 -8.14 -0.90
N ILE A 28 9.53 -8.35 0.15
CA ILE A 28 8.59 -7.38 0.70
C ILE A 28 9.21 -6.82 1.99
N ARG A 29 9.61 -5.55 1.95
CA ARG A 29 10.19 -4.88 3.12
C ARG A 29 9.13 -4.52 4.16
N ARG A 30 9.57 -4.28 5.40
CA ARG A 30 8.77 -3.64 6.44
C ARG A 30 8.73 -2.14 6.17
N GLU A 31 7.54 -1.54 6.32
CA GLU A 31 7.38 -0.07 6.26
C GLU A 31 7.84 0.58 7.57
N ASP A 32 8.46 1.75 7.49
CA ASP A 32 9.07 2.43 8.65
C ASP A 32 8.14 3.51 9.25
N ASN A 33 8.65 4.72 9.51
CA ASN A 33 8.11 5.75 10.42
C ASN A 33 6.70 6.31 10.14
N VAL A 34 5.93 5.72 9.22
CA VAL A 34 4.52 6.03 9.03
C VAL A 34 3.68 5.14 9.96
N VAL A 35 3.23 5.73 11.08
CA VAL A 35 2.43 5.07 12.14
C VAL A 35 1.20 4.36 11.56
N TRP A 36 0.54 4.99 10.60
CA TRP A 36 -0.71 4.50 10.02
C TRP A 36 -0.52 3.66 8.75
N GLU A 37 0.71 3.47 8.26
CA GLU A 37 0.94 2.69 7.05
C GLU A 37 0.90 1.20 7.36
N ARG A 38 -0.24 0.60 7.05
CA ARG A 38 -0.51 -0.83 7.24
C ARG A 38 -0.56 -1.57 5.91
N ARG A 39 -0.53 -0.89 4.75
CA ARG A 39 -0.62 -1.57 3.46
C ARG A 39 0.63 -2.43 3.21
N ALA A 40 0.51 -3.32 2.24
CA ALA A 40 1.63 -4.10 1.73
C ALA A 40 1.68 -3.92 0.21
N PRO A 41 2.87 -3.91 -0.41
CA PRO A 41 2.99 -3.81 -1.87
C PRO A 41 2.40 -5.04 -2.57
N LEU A 42 2.41 -6.21 -1.90
CA LEU A 42 1.82 -7.44 -2.38
C LEU A 42 0.97 -8.11 -1.29
N ALA A 43 -0.26 -8.49 -1.65
CA ALA A 43 -1.11 -9.33 -0.82
C ALA A 43 -0.66 -10.80 -0.87
N PRO A 44 -1.01 -11.65 0.11
CA PRO A 44 -0.71 -13.07 0.10
C PRO A 44 -1.16 -13.79 -1.18
N SER A 45 -2.27 -13.38 -1.80
CA SER A 45 -2.72 -13.91 -3.08
C SER A 45 -1.75 -13.61 -4.25
N HIS A 46 -1.12 -12.45 -4.25
CA HIS A 46 -0.08 -12.11 -5.24
C HIS A 46 1.19 -12.92 -5.00
N VAL A 47 1.57 -13.09 -3.73
CA VAL A 47 2.75 -13.88 -3.34
C VAL A 47 2.56 -15.34 -3.71
N ARG A 48 1.39 -15.93 -3.47
CA ARG A 48 1.04 -17.29 -3.91
C ARG A 48 1.32 -17.49 -5.39
N LYS A 49 0.97 -16.51 -6.22
CA LYS A 49 1.19 -16.58 -7.66
C LYS A 49 2.69 -16.51 -8.01
N LEU A 50 3.45 -15.62 -7.37
CA LEU A 50 4.91 -15.56 -7.58
C LEU A 50 5.59 -16.88 -7.19
N VAL A 51 5.24 -17.43 -6.03
CA VAL A 51 5.77 -18.71 -5.54
C VAL A 51 5.42 -19.85 -6.49
N HIS A 52 4.17 -19.91 -6.98
CA HIS A 52 3.75 -20.88 -7.98
C HIS A 52 4.53 -20.75 -9.30
N ASP A 53 4.90 -19.53 -9.68
CA ASP A 53 5.73 -19.27 -10.86
C ASP A 53 7.24 -19.54 -10.61
N GLY A 54 7.61 -20.13 -9.46
CA GLY A 54 8.98 -20.51 -9.11
C GLY A 54 9.83 -19.36 -8.55
N ILE A 55 9.23 -18.22 -8.22
CA ILE A 55 9.93 -17.06 -7.69
C ILE A 55 10.01 -17.17 -6.17
N LYS A 56 11.22 -17.13 -5.61
CA LYS A 56 11.43 -17.04 -4.16
C LYS A 56 10.97 -15.67 -3.66
N VAL A 57 10.04 -15.68 -2.70
CA VAL A 57 9.54 -14.44 -2.07
C VAL A 57 9.97 -14.39 -0.61
N LEU A 58 10.70 -13.34 -0.27
CA LEU A 58 11.14 -13.02 1.08
C LEU A 58 10.21 -11.96 1.67
N VAL A 59 9.88 -12.07 2.96
CA VAL A 59 9.03 -11.10 3.64
C VAL A 59 9.66 -10.71 4.96
N GLN A 60 9.96 -9.42 5.13
CA GLN A 60 10.35 -8.88 6.42
C GLN A 60 9.16 -8.92 7.40
N PRO A 61 9.35 -9.49 8.61
CA PRO A 61 8.36 -9.45 9.68
C PRO A 61 7.88 -8.01 9.93
N ALA A 62 6.57 -7.79 10.10
CA ALA A 62 6.05 -6.47 10.45
C ALA A 62 4.73 -6.59 11.20
N ASN A 63 4.69 -6.05 12.43
CA ASN A 63 3.52 -6.14 13.30
C ASN A 63 2.34 -5.28 12.84
N LYS A 64 2.61 -4.19 12.11
CA LYS A 64 1.59 -3.21 11.69
C LYS A 64 0.88 -3.56 10.38
N ARG A 65 1.46 -4.45 9.57
CA ARG A 65 0.96 -4.79 8.23
C ARG A 65 -0.46 -5.35 8.34
N ALA A 66 -1.31 -4.99 7.38
CA ALA A 66 -2.71 -5.40 7.35
C ALA A 66 -2.87 -6.91 7.18
N PHE A 67 -1.91 -7.56 6.53
CA PHE A 67 -1.82 -9.00 6.40
C PHE A 67 -0.89 -9.58 7.49
N PRO A 68 -1.39 -10.48 8.35
CA PRO A 68 -0.59 -11.25 9.29
C PRO A 68 0.54 -12.02 8.58
N VAL A 69 1.66 -12.19 9.28
CA VAL A 69 2.83 -12.93 8.77
C VAL A 69 2.47 -14.37 8.38
N GLN A 70 1.58 -15.02 9.14
CA GLN A 70 1.13 -16.38 8.89
C GLN A 70 0.44 -16.54 7.54
N GLU A 71 -0.24 -15.51 7.04
CA GLU A 71 -0.85 -15.56 5.71
C GLU A 71 0.21 -15.64 4.61
N TYR A 72 1.35 -14.96 4.76
CA TYR A 72 2.48 -15.06 3.84
C TYR A 72 3.16 -16.43 3.91
N VAL A 73 3.35 -16.97 5.11
CA VAL A 73 3.91 -18.33 5.30
C VAL A 73 3.03 -19.37 4.60
N SER A 74 1.71 -19.27 4.75
CA SER A 74 0.75 -20.23 4.16
C SER A 74 0.76 -20.28 2.63
N VAL A 75 1.35 -19.26 1.99
CA VAL A 75 1.47 -19.18 0.52
C VAL A 75 2.89 -19.44 0.02
N GLY A 76 3.77 -19.93 0.89
CA GLY A 76 5.14 -20.34 0.56
C GLY A 76 6.17 -19.22 0.56
N ALA A 77 5.90 -18.09 1.22
CA ALA A 77 6.90 -17.05 1.41
C ALA A 77 7.87 -17.40 2.55
N THR A 78 9.13 -17.01 2.41
CA THR A 78 10.14 -17.12 3.48
C THR A 78 10.14 -15.86 4.33
N ILE A 79 9.97 -16.00 5.64
CA ILE A 79 10.01 -14.88 6.58
C ILE A 79 11.45 -14.68 7.06
N GLN A 80 12.02 -13.50 6.84
CA GLN A 80 13.39 -13.17 7.25
C GLN A 80 13.62 -11.67 7.39
N GLU A 81 14.46 -11.25 8.33
CA GLU A 81 14.84 -9.84 8.50
C GLU A 81 15.84 -9.38 7.43
N ASP A 82 16.85 -10.20 7.13
CA ASP A 82 17.85 -9.87 6.12
C ASP A 82 17.28 -10.04 4.70
N LEU A 83 17.41 -8.99 3.88
CA LEU A 83 16.96 -8.98 2.47
C LEU A 83 18.13 -8.98 1.49
N SER A 84 19.36 -9.19 1.95
CA SER A 84 20.56 -9.13 1.11
C SER A 84 20.54 -10.11 -0.07
N GLU A 85 19.85 -11.24 0.04
CA GLU A 85 19.67 -12.22 -1.04
C GLU A 85 18.73 -11.70 -2.15
N ALA A 86 17.83 -10.77 -1.85
CA ALA A 86 16.86 -10.26 -2.80
C ALA A 86 17.55 -9.47 -3.92
N SER A 87 17.08 -9.64 -5.15
CA SER A 87 17.47 -8.76 -6.27
C SER A 87 16.46 -7.63 -6.48
N VAL A 88 15.21 -7.83 -6.06
CA VAL A 88 14.12 -6.85 -6.12
C VAL A 88 13.49 -6.68 -4.75
N ILE A 89 13.40 -5.44 -4.26
CA ILE A 89 12.83 -5.09 -2.96
C ILE A 89 11.63 -4.16 -3.17
N LEU A 90 10.45 -4.57 -2.70
CA LEU A 90 9.22 -3.81 -2.78
C LEU A 90 8.85 -3.24 -1.42
N GLY A 91 8.50 -1.95 -1.41
CA GLY A 91 7.83 -1.27 -0.29
C GLY A 91 6.63 -0.48 -0.79
N VAL A 92 5.89 0.16 0.11
CA VAL A 92 4.83 1.12 -0.22
C VAL A 92 5.42 2.53 -0.17
N LYS A 93 6.11 2.88 0.91
CA LYS A 93 6.66 4.21 1.16
C LYS A 93 8.16 4.27 0.94
N GLN A 94 8.70 5.48 1.06
CA GLN A 94 10.12 5.76 0.98
C GLN A 94 10.93 4.93 2.00
N VAL A 95 12.18 4.64 1.65
CA VAL A 95 13.10 3.83 2.43
C VAL A 95 14.11 4.75 3.12
N PRO A 96 14.32 4.64 4.44
CA PRO A 96 15.39 5.37 5.10
C PRO A 96 16.74 5.11 4.43
N VAL A 97 17.57 6.15 4.30
CA VAL A 97 18.88 6.08 3.64
C VAL A 97 19.74 4.94 4.19
N ASP A 98 19.75 4.75 5.51
CA ASP A 98 20.54 3.72 6.18
C ASP A 98 20.06 2.28 5.89
N CYS A 99 18.82 2.13 5.42
CA CYS A 99 18.23 0.84 5.07
C CYS A 99 18.42 0.48 3.58
N LEU A 100 18.90 1.40 2.74
CA LEU A 100 19.11 1.14 1.32
C LEU A 100 20.30 0.20 1.09
N GLN A 101 20.08 -0.91 0.40
CA GLN A 101 21.12 -1.87 0.04
C GLN A 101 21.61 -1.58 -1.39
N ALA A 102 22.93 -1.53 -1.58
CA ALA A 102 23.55 -1.27 -2.88
C ALA A 102 23.28 -2.38 -3.90
N ASP A 103 23.34 -2.02 -5.19
CA ASP A 103 23.23 -2.93 -6.34
C ASP A 103 21.90 -3.73 -6.38
N LYS A 104 20.81 -3.14 -5.86
CA LYS A 104 19.47 -3.71 -5.87
C LYS A 104 18.52 -2.98 -6.82
N THR A 105 17.40 -3.62 -7.13
CA THR A 105 16.24 -2.93 -7.71
C THR A 105 15.20 -2.68 -6.62
N TYR A 106 14.78 -1.42 -6.46
CA TYR A 106 13.73 -1.04 -5.53
C TYR A 106 12.46 -0.61 -6.25
N ILE A 107 11.30 -0.92 -5.66
CA ILE A 107 9.99 -0.53 -6.17
C ILE A 107 9.14 0.03 -5.03
N PHE A 108 8.89 1.34 -5.02
CA PHE A 108 8.09 2.04 -4.02
C PHE A 108 7.68 3.44 -4.50
N PHE A 109 6.82 4.14 -3.75
CA PHE A 109 6.56 5.57 -3.99
C PHE A 109 7.71 6.39 -3.41
N SER A 110 8.65 6.82 -4.26
CA SER A 110 9.83 7.56 -3.79
C SER A 110 9.51 9.00 -3.42
N HIS A 111 8.46 9.57 -4.03
CA HIS A 111 8.09 10.97 -3.86
C HIS A 111 9.29 11.91 -4.16
N THR A 112 10.00 11.62 -5.26
CA THR A 112 11.17 12.40 -5.72
C THR A 112 10.94 13.10 -7.06
N ILE A 113 9.98 12.66 -7.87
CA ILE A 113 9.75 13.22 -9.22
C ILE A 113 9.35 14.70 -9.23
N LYS A 114 8.82 15.22 -8.12
CA LYS A 114 8.46 16.64 -7.96
C LYS A 114 9.52 17.42 -7.16
N ALA A 115 10.74 16.88 -7.05
CA ALA A 115 11.85 17.48 -6.32
C ALA A 115 11.49 17.87 -4.88
N GLN A 116 10.83 16.97 -4.14
CA GLN A 116 10.52 17.20 -2.73
C GLN A 116 11.79 17.09 -1.89
N ASP A 117 12.21 18.21 -1.28
CA ASP A 117 13.47 18.34 -0.52
C ASP A 117 13.73 17.21 0.48
N GLU A 118 12.69 16.78 1.20
CA GLU A 118 12.76 15.72 2.21
C GLU A 118 13.28 14.37 1.67
N ASN A 119 13.04 14.08 0.39
CA ASN A 119 13.39 12.79 -0.22
C ASN A 119 14.63 12.87 -1.13
N MET A 120 15.20 14.06 -1.34
CA MET A 120 16.39 14.23 -2.19
C MET A 120 17.62 13.48 -1.66
N PRO A 121 17.92 13.48 -0.34
CA PRO A 121 19.03 12.67 0.18
C PRO A 121 18.89 11.15 -0.09
N MET A 122 17.65 10.65 -0.11
CA MET A 122 17.37 9.26 -0.49
C MET A 122 17.64 9.03 -1.98
N LEU A 123 17.31 9.99 -2.84
CA LEU A 123 17.62 9.91 -4.26
C LEU A 123 19.14 9.92 -4.51
N ASP A 124 19.87 10.79 -3.83
CA ASP A 124 21.34 10.83 -3.91
C ASP A 124 21.94 9.47 -3.49
N ALA A 125 21.49 8.92 -2.36
CA ALA A 125 21.92 7.60 -1.91
C ALA A 125 21.55 6.47 -2.90
N ILE A 126 20.41 6.57 -3.58
CA ILE A 126 20.01 5.61 -4.63
C ILE A 126 21.02 5.65 -5.79
N LEU A 127 21.43 6.85 -6.22
CA LEU A 127 22.40 7.03 -7.30
C LEU A 127 23.79 6.55 -6.88
N GLU A 128 24.27 6.96 -5.71
CA GLU A 128 25.57 6.58 -5.16
C GLU A 128 25.73 5.07 -4.97
N ARG A 129 24.66 4.39 -4.56
CA ARG A 129 24.65 2.94 -4.29
C ARG A 129 24.30 2.08 -5.51
N ASN A 130 24.27 2.68 -6.71
CA ASN A 130 23.93 1.98 -7.95
C ASN A 130 22.58 1.23 -7.85
N ILE A 131 21.59 1.84 -7.20
CA ILE A 131 20.26 1.27 -7.02
C ILE A 131 19.40 1.64 -8.22
N ARG A 132 18.70 0.65 -8.78
CA ARG A 132 17.66 0.89 -9.78
C ARG A 132 16.32 1.13 -9.09
N LEU A 133 15.80 2.36 -9.18
CA LEU A 133 14.48 2.72 -8.66
C LEU A 133 13.39 2.58 -9.73
N ILE A 134 12.32 1.85 -9.43
CA ILE A 134 11.06 1.83 -10.18
C ILE A 134 9.99 2.53 -9.33
N ASP A 135 9.70 3.79 -9.64
CA ASP A 135 8.73 4.58 -8.88
C ASP A 135 7.29 4.22 -9.31
N TYR A 136 6.47 3.78 -8.35
CA TYR A 136 5.04 3.51 -8.60
C TYR A 136 4.30 4.73 -9.14
N GLU A 137 4.69 5.95 -8.76
CA GLU A 137 4.03 7.19 -9.20
C GLU A 137 4.11 7.38 -10.72
N MET A 138 5.14 6.81 -11.35
CA MET A 138 5.43 6.92 -12.78
C MET A 138 4.98 5.69 -13.59
N MET A 139 4.43 4.67 -12.94
CA MET A 139 3.92 3.49 -13.64
C MET A 139 2.57 3.79 -14.30
N ALA A 140 2.59 3.94 -15.63
CA ALA A 140 1.41 4.19 -16.45
C ALA A 140 1.33 3.22 -17.65
N GLU A 141 0.11 2.96 -18.10
CA GLU A 141 -0.17 2.28 -19.37
C GLU A 141 0.13 3.22 -20.55
N ALA A 142 0.13 2.68 -21.77
CA ALA A 142 0.41 3.45 -23.00
C ALA A 142 -0.57 4.62 -23.25
N ASN A 143 -1.79 4.54 -22.69
CA ASN A 143 -2.80 5.59 -22.74
C ASN A 143 -2.61 6.67 -21.64
N GLY A 144 -1.55 6.59 -20.83
CA GLY A 144 -1.27 7.50 -19.73
C GLY A 144 -1.98 7.17 -18.41
N MET A 145 -2.82 6.14 -18.37
CA MET A 145 -3.51 5.74 -17.14
C MET A 145 -2.55 5.09 -16.16
N ARG A 146 -2.52 5.58 -14.91
CA ARG A 146 -1.66 5.02 -13.86
C ARG A 146 -2.05 3.59 -13.54
N VAL A 147 -1.07 2.69 -13.51
CA VAL A 147 -1.23 1.27 -13.17
C VAL A 147 -1.46 1.08 -11.67
N VAL A 148 -0.82 1.92 -10.86
CA VAL A 148 -0.91 1.87 -9.39
C VAL A 148 -1.60 3.15 -8.92
N ALA A 149 -2.88 3.04 -8.56
CA ALA A 149 -3.67 4.15 -8.05
C ALA A 149 -4.57 3.69 -6.90
N PHE A 150 -4.77 4.57 -5.91
CA PHE A 150 -5.59 4.31 -4.71
C PHE A 150 -6.85 5.19 -4.65
N GLY A 151 -7.18 5.92 -5.72
CA GLY A 151 -8.19 6.99 -5.72
C GLY A 151 -9.57 6.54 -5.23
N GLN A 152 -10.06 5.38 -5.68
CA GLN A 152 -11.37 4.86 -5.27
C GLN A 152 -11.45 4.61 -3.75
N TYR A 153 -10.43 3.96 -3.18
CA TYR A 153 -10.38 3.68 -1.75
C TYR A 153 -10.14 4.95 -0.93
N ALA A 154 -9.34 5.89 -1.45
CA ALA A 154 -9.15 7.20 -0.83
C ALA A 154 -10.46 7.99 -0.75
N GLY A 155 -11.27 8.01 -1.83
CA GLY A 155 -12.60 8.63 -1.81
C GLY A 155 -13.56 7.96 -0.83
N SER A 156 -13.57 6.63 -0.80
CA SER A 156 -14.41 5.87 0.14
C SER A 156 -14.04 6.14 1.61
N ALA A 157 -12.74 6.10 1.93
CA ALA A 157 -12.25 6.42 3.27
C ALA A 157 -12.52 7.89 3.64
N GLY A 158 -12.36 8.81 2.68
CA GLY A 158 -12.67 10.24 2.86
C GLY A 158 -14.14 10.48 3.18
N MET A 159 -15.05 9.86 2.43
CA MET A 159 -16.49 9.91 2.70
C MET A 159 -16.82 9.43 4.12
N ILE A 160 -16.30 8.26 4.53
CA ILE A 160 -16.51 7.73 5.89
C ILE A 160 -16.00 8.71 6.95
N ASN A 161 -14.82 9.28 6.75
CA ASN A 161 -14.24 10.25 7.68
C ASN A 161 -15.06 11.54 7.77
N ILE A 162 -15.64 12.00 6.66
CA ILE A 162 -16.56 13.15 6.64
C ILE A 162 -17.81 12.83 7.45
N LEU A 163 -18.44 11.67 7.24
CA LEU A 163 -19.63 11.27 8.00
C LEU A 163 -19.33 11.16 9.50
N HIS A 164 -18.20 10.56 9.87
CA HIS A 164 -17.72 10.52 11.26
C HIS A 164 -17.52 11.94 11.83
N GLY A 165 -16.82 12.81 11.08
CA GLY A 165 -16.58 14.19 11.49
C GLY A 165 -17.86 15.02 11.63
N MET A 166 -18.86 14.78 10.77
CA MET A 166 -20.20 15.36 10.92
C MET A 166 -20.88 14.88 12.20
N GLY A 167 -20.80 13.59 12.53
CA GLY A 167 -21.30 13.07 13.80
C GLY A 167 -20.70 13.79 15.01
N LEU A 168 -19.37 13.94 15.05
CA LEU A 168 -18.68 14.66 16.12
C LEU A 168 -19.05 16.14 16.16
N ARG A 169 -19.16 16.80 15.00
CA ARG A 169 -19.56 18.21 14.91
C ARG A 169 -20.98 18.43 15.42
N LEU A 170 -21.92 17.59 15.01
CA LEU A 170 -23.32 17.70 15.41
C LEU A 170 -23.48 17.43 16.91
N LEU A 171 -22.73 16.46 17.46
CA LEU A 171 -22.66 16.23 18.90
C LEU A 171 -22.18 17.48 19.65
N ALA A 172 -21.11 18.12 19.17
CA ALA A 172 -20.58 19.35 19.77
C ALA A 172 -21.58 20.53 19.71
N LEU A 173 -22.51 20.52 18.76
CA LEU A 173 -23.62 21.47 18.63
C LEU A 173 -24.85 21.07 19.47
N GLY A 174 -24.80 19.95 20.21
CA GLY A 174 -25.89 19.48 21.06
C GLY A 174 -26.86 18.50 20.39
N HIS A 175 -26.53 17.98 19.20
CA HIS A 175 -27.38 17.04 18.46
C HIS A 175 -26.87 15.61 18.54
N HIS A 176 -27.72 14.70 19.03
CA HIS A 176 -27.50 13.26 18.90
C HIS A 176 -27.96 12.80 17.51
N THR A 177 -27.06 12.22 16.71
CA THR A 177 -27.38 11.76 15.34
C THR A 177 -26.82 10.37 15.05
N PRO A 178 -27.44 9.60 14.14
CA PRO A 178 -26.92 8.29 13.73
C PRO A 178 -25.47 8.32 13.22
N LEU A 179 -25.02 9.47 12.69
CA LEU A 179 -23.65 9.66 12.18
C LEU A 179 -22.58 9.50 13.27
N MET A 180 -22.92 9.69 14.55
CA MET A 180 -21.98 9.50 15.66
C MET A 180 -21.50 8.06 15.82
N HIS A 181 -22.27 7.09 15.31
CA HIS A 181 -21.93 5.67 15.38
C HIS A 181 -21.00 5.23 14.26
N ILE A 182 -20.78 6.08 13.25
CA ILE A 182 -19.79 5.83 12.20
C ILE A 182 -18.41 6.13 12.79
N GLY A 183 -17.58 5.09 12.95
CA GLY A 183 -16.16 5.24 13.27
C GLY A 183 -15.33 5.78 12.11
N ILE A 184 -14.16 6.34 12.42
CA ILE A 184 -13.17 6.78 11.42
C ILE A 184 -12.71 5.58 10.56
N ALA A 185 -12.40 5.81 9.29
CA ALA A 185 -12.22 4.74 8.29
C ALA A 185 -11.17 3.69 8.67
N HIS A 186 -10.09 4.08 9.36
CA HIS A 186 -9.02 3.16 9.75
C HIS A 186 -9.39 2.20 10.89
N ASN A 187 -10.54 2.41 11.56
CA ASN A 187 -11.04 1.52 12.60
C ASN A 187 -11.69 0.25 12.02
N TYR A 188 -12.13 0.28 10.76
CA TYR A 188 -12.72 -0.88 10.11
C TYR A 188 -11.64 -1.81 9.59
N ARG A 189 -11.76 -3.11 9.91
CA ARG A 189 -10.83 -4.14 9.42
C ARG A 189 -11.10 -4.51 7.97
N THR A 190 -12.35 -4.40 7.53
CA THR A 190 -12.78 -4.74 6.17
C THR A 190 -13.71 -3.68 5.61
N SER A 191 -13.79 -3.60 4.29
CA SER A 191 -14.78 -2.76 3.61
C SER A 191 -16.22 -3.14 3.98
N GLY A 192 -16.50 -4.42 4.21
CA GLY A 192 -17.81 -4.90 4.64
C GLY A 192 -18.28 -4.27 5.95
N GLN A 193 -17.38 -4.18 6.95
CA GLN A 193 -17.68 -3.52 8.22
C GLN A 193 -17.96 -2.02 8.04
N ALA A 194 -17.15 -1.34 7.23
CA ALA A 194 -17.35 0.08 6.93
C ALA A 194 -18.68 0.34 6.21
N ILE A 195 -19.01 -0.50 5.22
CA ILE A 195 -20.28 -0.44 4.49
C ILE A 195 -21.46 -0.66 5.44
N GLN A 196 -21.36 -1.63 6.35
CA GLN A 196 -22.43 -1.92 7.30
C GLN A 196 -22.67 -0.73 8.23
N ALA A 197 -21.61 -0.11 8.78
CA ALA A 197 -21.75 1.07 9.64
C ALA A 197 -22.46 2.24 8.94
N VAL A 198 -22.13 2.49 7.66
CA VAL A 198 -22.81 3.53 6.86
C VAL A 198 -24.27 3.14 6.58
N ARG A 199 -24.56 1.86 6.31
CA ARG A 199 -25.93 1.37 6.11
C ARG A 199 -26.78 1.50 7.37
N ASP A 200 -26.23 1.15 8.53
CA ASP A 200 -26.93 1.25 9.81
C ASP A 200 -27.31 2.70 10.11
N ALA A 201 -26.38 3.64 9.93
CA ALA A 201 -26.67 5.06 10.07
C ALA A 201 -27.73 5.55 9.07
N GLY A 202 -27.64 5.12 7.80
CA GLY A 202 -28.65 5.44 6.78
C GLY A 202 -30.03 4.87 7.11
N TYR A 203 -30.09 3.67 7.67
CA TYR A 203 -31.33 3.04 8.11
C TYR A 203 -31.97 3.81 9.27
N GLU A 204 -31.21 4.20 10.29
CA GLU A 204 -31.72 5.04 11.38
C GLU A 204 -32.25 6.39 10.89
N ILE A 205 -31.54 7.03 9.96
CA ILE A 205 -32.00 8.26 9.30
C ILE A 205 -33.36 8.01 8.61
N SER A 206 -33.52 6.90 7.90
CA SER A 206 -34.77 6.55 7.21
C SER A 206 -35.96 6.31 8.16
N LEU A 207 -35.68 5.98 9.43
CA LEU A 207 -36.68 5.84 10.50
C LEU A 207 -37.00 7.18 11.19
N GLY A 208 -36.49 8.31 10.70
CA GLY A 208 -36.71 9.63 11.28
C GLY A 208 -35.90 9.90 12.56
N ARG A 209 -34.76 9.21 12.77
CA ARG A 209 -33.92 9.40 13.97
C ARG A 209 -32.97 10.59 13.87
N LEU A 210 -33.12 11.45 12.87
CA LEU A 210 -32.47 12.77 12.85
C LEU A 210 -33.32 13.75 13.68
N PRO A 211 -32.69 14.60 14.51
CA PRO A 211 -33.40 15.69 15.16
C PRO A 211 -34.01 16.66 14.15
N GLU A 212 -35.26 17.07 14.37
CA GLU A 212 -35.99 18.04 13.51
C GLU A 212 -35.22 19.35 13.30
N SER A 213 -34.37 19.74 14.26
CA SER A 213 -33.55 20.94 14.18
C SER A 213 -32.50 20.93 13.06
N ILE A 214 -32.20 19.77 12.48
CA ILE A 214 -31.16 19.61 11.44
C ILE A 214 -31.63 18.85 10.19
N GLY A 215 -32.89 18.39 10.16
CA GLY A 215 -33.46 17.62 9.06
C GLY A 215 -34.93 17.28 9.30
#